data_AF-A0A7V3VBU6-F1
#
_entry.id   AF-A0A7V3VBU6-F1
#
_cell.length_a   1.000
_cell.length_b   1.000
_cell.length_c   1.000
_cell.angle_alpha   90.00
_cell.angle_beta   90.00
_cell.angle_gamma   90.00
#
_symmetry.space_group_name_H-M   'P 1'
#
loop_
_entity.id
_entity.type
_entity.pdbx_description
1 polymer ?
#
loop_
_entity_poly.entity_id
_entity_poly.type
_entity_poly.pdbx_seq_one_letter_code
_entity_poly.pdbx_strand_id
1 'polypeptide(L)'
;MRSLIKIAWLILGLFVAIILFKAARKHLGPIFIRSSLERVISRVEPWPKEGEYSPQAWSRLLAAAKRVQSAKPQLVEGALARLAEKMKSTPDQGKDWESGLFLLYCVVFDFEETRDQGNFSQFPLYVPLGRNLATWPIEWVNGKPNLVSARPETNTLFLVPVDRAFIDLRYRYKYRELEKVNLR
;
A
#
# COMPACT_ATOMS: atom_id res chain seq x y z
N MET A 1 19.49 53.33 -23.12
CA MET A 1 18.33 52.53 -23.61
C MET A 1 18.63 51.04 -23.84
N ARG A 2 19.74 50.63 -24.49
CA ARG A 2 20.05 49.19 -24.75
C ARG A 2 20.14 48.30 -23.49
N SER A 3 20.50 48.84 -22.33
CA SER A 3 20.60 48.08 -21.07
C SER A 3 19.24 47.61 -20.52
N LEU A 4 18.22 48.47 -20.57
CA LEU A 4 16.88 48.17 -20.03
C LEU A 4 16.17 47.06 -20.80
N ILE A 5 16.39 46.99 -22.12
CA ILE A 5 15.82 45.95 -22.98
C ILE A 5 16.37 44.57 -22.59
N LYS A 6 17.67 44.46 -22.29
CA LYS A 6 18.28 43.19 -21.86
C LYS A 6 17.72 42.70 -20.52
N ILE A 7 17.48 43.62 -19.58
CA ILE A 7 16.91 43.29 -18.26
C ILE A 7 15.46 42.78 -18.42
N ALA A 8 14.66 43.42 -19.28
CA ALA A 8 13.29 42.99 -19.54
C ALA A 8 13.21 41.57 -20.13
N TRP A 9 14.09 41.22 -21.07
CA TRP A 9 14.17 39.87 -21.65
C TRP A 9 14.59 38.81 -20.61
N LEU A 10 15.50 39.14 -19.69
CA LEU A 10 15.90 38.23 -18.61
C LEU A 10 14.73 37.96 -17.63
N ILE A 11 13.99 39.00 -17.25
CA ILE A 11 12.83 38.87 -16.35
C ILE A 11 11.74 38.04 -17.03
N LEU A 12 11.45 38.30 -18.31
CA LEU A 12 10.46 37.53 -19.06
C LEU A 12 10.87 36.06 -19.19
N GLY A 13 12.15 35.79 -19.49
CA GLY A 13 12.69 34.43 -19.56
C GLY A 13 12.58 33.68 -18.23
N LEU A 14 12.91 34.34 -17.11
CA LEU A 14 12.76 33.75 -15.77
C LEU A 14 11.30 33.45 -15.44
N PHE A 15 10.38 34.37 -15.77
CA PHE A 15 8.96 34.20 -15.52
C PHE A 15 8.38 33.01 -16.30
N VAL A 16 8.73 32.89 -17.59
CA VAL A 16 8.36 31.73 -18.42
C VAL A 16 8.93 30.44 -17.85
N ALA A 17 10.21 30.42 -17.43
CA ALA A 17 10.82 29.25 -16.82
C ALA A 17 10.11 28.82 -15.53
N ILE A 18 9.69 29.76 -14.68
CA ILE A 18 8.93 29.47 -13.45
C ILE A 18 7.56 28.87 -13.77
N ILE A 19 6.86 29.41 -14.78
CA ILE A 19 5.55 28.88 -15.20
C ILE A 19 5.71 27.46 -15.75
N LEU A 20 6.67 27.25 -16.64
CA LEU A 20 6.96 25.92 -17.20
C LEU A 20 7.36 24.94 -16.11
N PHE A 21 8.17 25.34 -15.14
CA PHE A 21 8.55 24.50 -14.01
C PHE A 21 7.35 24.14 -13.12
N LYS A 22 6.46 25.09 -12.81
CA LYS A 22 5.21 24.82 -12.07
C LYS A 22 4.30 23.85 -12.82
N ALA A 23 4.13 24.04 -14.14
CA ALA A 23 3.34 23.16 -14.99
C ALA A 23 3.96 21.75 -15.04
N ALA A 24 5.27 21.64 -15.27
CA ALA A 24 5.98 20.37 -15.29
C ALA A 24 5.85 19.63 -13.95
N ARG A 25 6.00 20.32 -12.81
CA ARG A 25 5.82 19.72 -11.48
C ARG A 25 4.39 19.21 -11.25
N LYS A 26 3.38 19.93 -11.75
CA LYS A 26 1.97 19.53 -11.66
C LYS A 26 1.68 18.24 -12.44
N HIS A 27 2.29 18.07 -13.61
CA HIS A 27 2.05 16.90 -14.47
C HIS A 27 2.96 15.71 -14.17
N LEU A 28 4.24 15.94 -13.89
CA LEU A 28 5.23 14.88 -13.66
C LEU A 28 5.24 14.38 -12.20
N GLY A 29 4.92 15.24 -11.23
CA GLY A 29 4.89 14.88 -9.80
C GLY A 29 4.06 13.63 -9.51
N PRO A 30 2.81 13.52 -9.98
CA PRO A 30 1.98 12.32 -9.82
C PRO A 30 2.62 11.04 -10.35
N ILE A 31 3.32 11.10 -11.50
CA ILE A 31 3.96 9.95 -12.13
C ILE A 31 5.11 9.43 -11.25
N PHE A 32 5.96 10.34 -10.77
CA PHE A 32 7.07 9.98 -9.87
C PHE A 32 6.57 9.42 -8.54
N ILE A 33 5.54 10.02 -7.95
CA ILE A 33 4.96 9.52 -6.69
C ILE A 33 4.38 8.13 -6.88
N ARG A 34 3.61 7.90 -7.95
CA ARG A 34 3.04 6.59 -8.26
C ARG A 34 4.14 5.54 -8.49
N SER A 35 5.18 5.85 -9.27
CA SER A 35 6.30 4.93 -9.48
C SER A 35 7.08 4.64 -8.19
N SER A 36 7.22 5.65 -7.32
CA SER A 36 7.81 5.47 -5.99
C SER A 36 6.95 4.58 -5.10
N LEU A 37 5.62 4.75 -5.11
CA LEU A 37 4.69 3.89 -4.37
C LEU A 37 4.78 2.46 -4.86
N GLU A 38 4.72 2.26 -6.18
CA GLU A 38 4.84 0.96 -6.82
C GLU A 38 6.10 0.22 -6.36
N ARG A 39 7.25 0.90 -6.38
CA ARG A 39 8.53 0.33 -5.94
C ARG A 39 8.57 -0.02 -4.46
N VAL A 40 7.93 0.79 -3.61
CA VAL A 40 7.92 0.55 -2.15
C VAL A 40 6.98 -0.62 -1.83
N ILE A 41 5.81 -0.67 -2.44
CA ILE A 41 4.84 -1.76 -2.26
C ILE A 41 5.41 -3.08 -2.82
N SER A 42 6.08 -3.06 -3.98
CA SER A 42 6.69 -4.26 -4.56
C SER A 42 7.84 -4.87 -3.75
N ARG A 43 8.34 -4.15 -2.74
CA ARG A 43 9.38 -4.62 -1.81
C ARG A 43 8.81 -5.22 -0.54
N VAL A 44 7.50 -5.18 -0.37
CA VAL A 44 6.83 -5.89 0.73
C VAL A 44 7.00 -7.38 0.48
N GLU A 45 7.60 -8.07 1.45
CA GLU A 45 7.77 -9.51 1.36
C GLU A 45 6.45 -10.22 1.63
N PRO A 46 6.21 -11.36 0.97
CA PRO A 46 5.18 -12.31 1.39
C PRO A 46 5.28 -12.63 2.87
N TRP A 47 4.14 -12.89 3.52
CA TRP A 47 4.15 -13.47 4.85
C TRP A 47 4.83 -14.84 4.78
N PRO A 48 5.78 -15.20 5.66
CA PRO A 48 6.25 -16.58 5.74
C PRO A 48 5.09 -17.55 5.97
N LYS A 49 5.25 -18.81 5.52
CA LYS A 49 4.25 -19.86 5.71
C LYS A 49 3.94 -20.12 7.18
N GLU A 50 4.95 -19.96 8.02
CA GLU A 50 4.94 -20.21 9.46
C GLU A 50 5.85 -19.17 10.15
N GLY A 51 5.53 -18.85 11.40
CA GLY A 51 6.36 -18.00 12.25
C GLY A 51 6.23 -16.49 11.99
N GLU A 52 7.13 -15.76 12.63
CA GLU A 52 7.11 -14.29 12.67
C GLU A 52 7.66 -13.66 11.39
N TYR A 53 7.12 -12.48 11.06
CA TYR A 53 7.67 -11.64 10.01
C TYR A 53 9.02 -11.07 10.45
N SER A 54 10.07 -11.24 9.65
CA SER A 54 11.42 -10.84 10.06
C SER A 54 11.47 -9.34 10.41
N PRO A 55 12.33 -8.90 11.36
CA PRO A 55 12.43 -7.48 11.72
C PRO A 55 12.70 -6.55 10.53
N GLN A 56 13.51 -7.01 9.57
CA GLN A 56 13.81 -6.26 8.35
C GLN A 56 12.59 -6.16 7.43
N ALA A 57 11.90 -7.29 7.22
CA ALA A 57 10.67 -7.32 6.42
C ALA A 57 9.61 -6.41 7.06
N TRP A 58 9.45 -6.47 8.39
CA TRP A 58 8.54 -5.61 9.14
C TRP A 58 8.84 -4.13 8.94
N SER A 59 10.11 -3.73 9.01
CA SER A 59 10.50 -2.35 8.73
C SER A 59 10.16 -1.93 7.30
N ARG A 60 10.29 -2.82 6.30
CA ARG A 60 9.90 -2.55 4.92
C ARG A 60 8.38 -2.40 4.78
N LEU A 61 7.62 -3.27 5.42
CA LEU A 61 6.16 -3.23 5.46
C LEU A 61 5.63 -1.94 6.10
N LEU A 62 6.19 -1.54 7.25
CA LEU A 62 5.82 -0.28 7.91
C LEU A 62 6.16 0.94 7.06
N ALA A 63 7.32 0.95 6.40
CA ALA A 63 7.68 2.01 5.47
C ALA A 63 6.68 2.09 4.30
N ALA A 64 6.24 0.95 3.77
CA ALA A 64 5.21 0.89 2.74
C ALA A 64 3.85 1.40 3.25
N ALA A 65 3.42 0.98 4.43
CA ALA A 65 2.16 1.41 5.03
C ALA A 65 2.13 2.94 5.26
N LYS A 66 3.20 3.51 5.82
CA LYS A 66 3.34 4.97 5.98
C LYS A 66 3.27 5.69 4.64
N ARG A 67 3.93 5.15 3.62
CA ARG A 67 3.92 5.75 2.28
C ARG A 67 2.52 5.72 1.68
N VAL A 68 1.80 4.62 1.82
CA VAL A 68 0.41 4.45 1.39
C VAL A 68 -0.51 5.46 2.09
N GLN A 69 -0.45 5.57 3.43
CA GLN A 69 -1.29 6.51 4.19
C GLN A 69 -0.98 7.99 3.86
N SER A 70 0.28 8.32 3.55
CA SER A 70 0.68 9.69 3.17
C SER A 70 0.29 10.09 1.74
N ALA A 71 -0.05 9.12 0.88
CA ALA A 71 -0.29 9.35 -0.53
C ALA A 71 -1.77 9.66 -0.81
N LYS A 72 -2.02 10.39 -1.90
CA LYS A 72 -3.39 10.58 -2.40
C LYS A 72 -3.97 9.21 -2.78
N PRO A 73 -5.20 8.87 -2.39
CA PRO A 73 -5.81 7.56 -2.67
C PRO A 73 -5.71 7.13 -4.13
N GLN A 74 -5.95 8.06 -5.07
CA GLN A 74 -5.91 7.78 -6.52
C GLN A 74 -4.52 7.35 -7.01
N LEU A 75 -3.45 7.81 -6.33
CA LEU A 75 -2.08 7.40 -6.66
C LEU A 75 -1.76 5.99 -6.12
N VAL A 76 -2.32 5.64 -4.96
CA VAL A 76 -2.20 4.30 -4.38
C VAL A 76 -2.95 3.30 -5.24
N GLU A 77 -4.21 3.58 -5.58
CA GLU A 77 -5.04 2.78 -6.48
C GLU A 77 -4.32 2.53 -7.82
N GLY A 78 -3.81 3.58 -8.45
CA GLY A 78 -3.07 3.46 -9.70
C GLY A 78 -1.74 2.70 -9.59
N ALA A 79 -1.07 2.72 -8.43
CA ALA A 79 0.13 1.94 -8.18
C ALA A 79 -0.20 0.45 -7.98
N LEU A 80 -1.24 0.15 -7.19
CA LEU A 80 -1.73 -1.21 -6.95
C LEU A 80 -2.25 -1.88 -8.22
N ALA A 81 -3.01 -1.16 -9.05
CA ALA A 81 -3.48 -1.65 -10.35
C ALA A 81 -2.31 -2.04 -11.26
N ARG A 82 -1.26 -1.21 -11.34
CA ARG A 82 -0.05 -1.54 -12.12
C ARG A 82 0.70 -2.75 -11.58
N LEU A 83 0.80 -2.88 -10.25
CA LEU A 83 1.41 -4.06 -9.64
C LEU A 83 0.63 -5.33 -9.98
N ALA A 84 -0.70 -5.29 -9.86
CA ALA A 84 -1.55 -6.41 -10.21
C ALA A 84 -1.38 -6.83 -11.68
N GLU A 85 -1.35 -5.88 -12.61
CA GLU A 85 -1.11 -6.17 -14.03
C GLU A 85 0.29 -6.77 -14.28
N LYS A 86 1.33 -6.23 -13.62
CA LYS A 86 2.69 -6.78 -13.71
C LYS A 86 2.76 -8.22 -13.21
N MET A 87 2.13 -8.52 -12.07
CA MET A 87 2.13 -9.86 -11.50
C MET A 87 1.37 -10.86 -12.37
N LYS A 88 0.23 -10.46 -12.97
CA LYS A 88 -0.47 -11.29 -13.97
C LYS A 88 0.40 -11.62 -15.19
N SER A 89 1.24 -10.68 -15.61
CA SER A 89 2.11 -10.85 -16.79
C SER A 89 3.38 -11.67 -16.53
N THR A 90 3.66 -12.06 -15.28
CA THR A 90 4.85 -12.86 -14.93
C THR A 90 4.44 -14.07 -14.06
N PRO A 91 3.79 -15.09 -14.66
CA PRO A 91 3.17 -16.18 -13.90
C PRO A 91 4.16 -17.07 -13.12
N ASP A 92 5.40 -17.20 -13.62
CA ASP A 92 6.41 -18.12 -13.06
C ASP A 92 7.14 -17.58 -11.82
N GLN A 93 6.93 -16.32 -11.43
CA GLN A 93 7.41 -15.82 -10.15
C GLN A 93 6.36 -16.07 -9.07
N GLY A 94 6.13 -17.35 -8.73
CA GLY A 94 5.28 -17.88 -7.65
C GLY A 94 5.62 -17.39 -6.24
N LYS A 95 5.82 -16.08 -6.10
CA LYS A 95 5.87 -15.36 -4.85
C LYS A 95 4.43 -15.14 -4.47
N ASP A 96 4.11 -15.52 -3.26
CA ASP A 96 2.86 -15.23 -2.58
C ASP A 96 2.74 -13.72 -2.30
N TRP A 97 2.75 -12.92 -3.36
CA TRP A 97 2.74 -11.46 -3.33
C TRP A 97 1.41 -10.94 -2.74
N GLU A 98 0.36 -11.73 -2.91
CA GLU A 98 -0.96 -11.52 -2.31
C GLU A 98 -0.87 -11.48 -0.78
N SER A 99 -0.07 -12.36 -0.16
CA SER A 99 0.16 -12.29 1.30
C SER A 99 0.87 -11.03 1.78
N GLY A 100 1.82 -10.53 1.00
CA GLY A 100 2.49 -9.27 1.31
C GLY A 100 1.52 -8.09 1.24
N LEU A 101 0.62 -8.08 0.27
CA LEU A 101 -0.40 -7.02 0.14
C LEU A 101 -1.49 -7.13 1.19
N PHE A 102 -1.92 -8.33 1.51
CA PHE A 102 -2.85 -8.56 2.60
C PHE A 102 -2.26 -8.04 3.93
N LEU A 103 -1.00 -8.37 4.22
CA LEU A 103 -0.24 -7.80 5.34
C LEU A 103 -0.24 -6.27 5.32
N LEU A 104 0.04 -5.68 4.16
CA LEU A 104 0.04 -4.24 3.98
C LEU A 104 -1.32 -3.64 4.34
N TYR A 105 -2.42 -4.27 3.93
CA TYR A 105 -3.76 -3.82 4.30
C TYR A 105 -4.03 -3.95 5.79
N CYS A 106 -3.70 -5.08 6.42
CA CYS A 106 -3.76 -5.27 7.87
C CYS A 106 -3.03 -4.16 8.64
N VAL A 107 -1.90 -3.69 8.13
CA VAL A 107 -1.13 -2.61 8.76
C VAL A 107 -1.71 -1.22 8.44
N VAL A 108 -2.18 -0.98 7.23
CA VAL A 108 -2.71 0.34 6.80
C VAL A 108 -4.05 0.65 7.44
N PHE A 109 -4.94 -0.34 7.55
CA PHE A 109 -6.31 -0.16 8.02
C PHE A 109 -6.48 -0.66 9.45
N ASP A 110 -7.36 0.00 10.18
CA ASP A 110 -7.73 -0.40 11.52
C ASP A 110 -8.94 -1.32 11.44
N PHE A 111 -8.67 -2.62 11.46
CA PHE A 111 -9.70 -3.63 11.57
C PHE A 111 -10.04 -3.81 13.05
N GLU A 112 -11.31 -3.69 13.38
CA GLU A 112 -11.79 -4.01 14.72
C GLU A 112 -11.50 -5.48 15.02
N GLU A 113 -10.75 -5.76 16.07
CA GLU A 113 -10.52 -7.12 16.54
C GLU A 113 -11.81 -7.65 17.17
N THR A 114 -12.67 -8.29 16.37
CA THR A 114 -13.77 -9.08 16.93
C THR A 114 -13.19 -10.33 17.58
N ARG A 115 -12.98 -10.27 18.90
CA ARG A 115 -12.72 -11.44 19.75
C ARG A 115 -14.05 -12.11 20.08
N ASP A 116 -14.59 -12.90 19.16
CA ASP A 116 -15.71 -13.77 19.52
C ASP A 116 -15.17 -15.07 20.12
N GLN A 117 -15.36 -15.19 21.43
CA GLN A 117 -15.31 -16.41 22.27
C GLN A 117 -14.48 -17.59 21.71
N GLY A 118 -13.16 -17.45 21.71
CA GLY A 118 -12.24 -18.57 21.49
C GLY A 118 -11.87 -18.86 20.03
N ASN A 119 -12.32 -18.06 19.07
CA ASN A 119 -11.82 -18.10 17.70
C ASN A 119 -11.16 -16.78 17.30
N PHE A 120 -9.98 -16.91 16.69
CA PHE A 120 -9.05 -15.85 16.30
C PHE A 120 -9.71 -14.71 15.52
N SER A 121 -9.04 -13.54 15.46
CA SER A 121 -9.48 -12.40 14.67
C SER A 121 -9.67 -12.81 13.22
N GLN A 122 -10.92 -13.11 12.87
CA GLN A 122 -11.34 -13.33 11.51
C GLN A 122 -11.48 -11.95 10.90
N PHE A 123 -10.46 -11.47 10.20
CA PHE A 123 -10.55 -10.22 9.42
C PHE A 123 -11.59 -10.45 8.34
N PRO A 124 -12.84 -9.97 8.52
CA PRO A 124 -13.86 -10.25 7.55
C PRO A 124 -13.66 -9.16 6.51
N LEU A 125 -12.75 -9.45 5.60
CA LEU A 125 -12.55 -8.66 4.40
C LEU A 125 -13.81 -8.98 3.55
N TYR A 126 -14.92 -8.34 3.92
CA TYR A 126 -16.25 -8.56 3.37
C TYR A 126 -16.30 -7.87 2.02
N VAL A 127 -16.02 -8.63 0.98
CA VAL A 127 -16.26 -8.17 -0.38
C VAL A 127 -17.77 -8.07 -0.59
N PRO A 128 -18.28 -7.11 -1.37
CA PRO A 128 -19.71 -7.00 -1.75
C PRO A 128 -20.33 -8.22 -2.46
N LEU A 129 -19.67 -9.38 -2.50
CA LEU A 129 -20.11 -10.60 -3.18
C LEU A 129 -20.55 -11.71 -2.22
N GLY A 130 -20.72 -11.42 -0.92
CA GLY A 130 -21.22 -12.39 0.06
C GLY A 130 -20.28 -13.58 0.32
N ARG A 131 -18.99 -13.43 0.02
CA ARG A 131 -17.96 -14.43 0.34
C ARG A 131 -17.03 -13.87 1.41
N ASN A 132 -16.79 -14.65 2.47
CA ASN A 132 -15.69 -14.41 3.39
C ASN A 132 -14.38 -14.53 2.60
N LEU A 133 -13.62 -13.43 2.47
CA LEU A 133 -12.21 -13.54 2.11
C LEU A 133 -11.53 -14.40 3.17
N ALA A 134 -10.58 -15.24 2.75
CA ALA A 134 -9.82 -16.09 3.63
C ALA A 134 -9.35 -15.30 4.85
N THR A 135 -9.87 -15.67 6.02
CA THR A 135 -9.51 -15.08 7.29
C THR A 135 -8.22 -15.73 7.73
N TRP A 136 -7.08 -15.09 7.48
CA TRP A 136 -5.85 -15.55 8.12
C TRP A 136 -5.96 -15.30 9.62
N PRO A 137 -5.72 -16.33 10.45
CA PRO A 137 -5.83 -16.20 11.90
C PRO A 137 -4.63 -15.39 12.37
N ILE A 138 -4.88 -14.09 12.55
CA ILE A 138 -3.84 -13.13 12.88
C ILE A 138 -4.18 -12.53 14.22
N GLU A 139 -3.19 -12.53 15.10
CA GLU A 139 -3.23 -11.77 16.33
C GLU A 139 -2.25 -10.61 16.24
N TRP A 140 -2.52 -9.53 16.98
CA TRP A 140 -1.56 -8.45 17.15
C TRP A 140 -0.80 -8.65 18.45
N VAL A 141 0.46 -9.05 18.36
CA VAL A 141 1.36 -9.20 19.50
C VAL A 141 2.41 -8.09 19.44
N ASN A 142 2.48 -7.27 20.48
CA ASN A 142 3.42 -6.14 20.56
C ASN A 142 3.35 -5.19 19.35
N GLY A 143 2.14 -4.96 18.81
CA GLY A 143 1.95 -4.11 17.63
C GLY A 143 2.37 -4.74 16.31
N LYS A 144 2.70 -6.03 16.26
CA LYS A 144 3.01 -6.77 15.02
C LYS A 144 1.95 -7.83 14.76
N PRO A 145 1.56 -8.05 13.49
CA PRO A 145 0.67 -9.15 13.15
C PRO A 145 1.45 -10.48 13.23
N ASN A 146 0.92 -11.43 13.97
CA ASN A 146 1.47 -12.78 14.13
C ASN A 146 0.45 -13.82 13.62
N LEU A 147 0.93 -14.86 12.95
CA LEU A 147 0.09 -15.98 12.54
C LEU A 147 -0.14 -16.89 13.72
N VAL A 148 -1.41 -17.11 14.06
CA VAL A 148 -1.76 -18.01 15.18
C VAL A 148 -1.82 -19.47 14.74
N SER A 149 -1.96 -19.72 13.43
CA SER A 149 -1.79 -21.05 12.84
C SER A 149 -1.14 -20.92 11.46
N ALA A 150 -0.60 -22.05 10.96
CA ALA A 150 -0.11 -22.12 9.58
C ALA A 150 -1.17 -21.60 8.60
N ARG A 151 -0.72 -20.92 7.55
CA ARG A 151 -1.62 -20.41 6.51
C ARG A 151 -2.31 -21.59 5.82
N PRO A 152 -3.63 -21.55 5.61
CA PRO A 152 -4.32 -22.63 4.90
C PRO A 152 -3.69 -22.80 3.51
N GLU A 153 -3.36 -24.04 3.12
CA GLU A 153 -2.74 -24.37 1.83
C GLU A 153 -3.64 -24.03 0.64
N THR A 154 -4.94 -23.88 0.88
CA THR A 154 -5.93 -23.58 -0.15
C THR A 154 -5.83 -22.12 -0.60
N ASN A 155 -5.36 -21.96 -1.84
CA ASN A 155 -5.34 -20.79 -2.73
C ASN A 155 -6.70 -20.06 -2.94
N THR A 156 -7.68 -20.20 -2.05
CA THR A 156 -8.98 -19.53 -2.15
C THR A 156 -8.97 -18.14 -1.51
N LEU A 157 -7.91 -17.36 -1.74
CA LEU A 157 -8.05 -15.90 -1.75
C LEU A 157 -8.95 -15.55 -2.96
N PHE A 158 -10.27 -15.59 -2.77
CA PHE A 158 -11.22 -15.19 -3.80
C PHE A 158 -11.10 -13.68 -4.07
N LEU A 159 -10.15 -13.33 -4.94
CA LEU A 159 -10.33 -12.53 -6.15
C LEU A 159 -11.15 -11.24 -5.99
N VAL A 160 -10.81 -10.41 -5.01
CA VAL A 160 -10.90 -8.98 -5.28
C VAL A 160 -9.62 -8.60 -5.99
N PRO A 161 -9.70 -8.04 -7.21
CA PRO A 161 -8.56 -7.36 -7.80
C PRO A 161 -7.94 -6.44 -6.75
N VAL A 162 -6.64 -6.60 -6.49
CA VAL A 162 -5.93 -5.95 -5.38
C VAL A 162 -6.22 -4.44 -5.29
N ASP A 163 -6.38 -3.80 -6.44
CA ASP A 163 -6.77 -2.39 -6.58
C ASP A 163 -8.16 -2.09 -6.00
N ARG A 164 -9.15 -2.96 -6.22
CA ARG A 164 -10.51 -2.80 -5.67
C ARG A 164 -10.57 -3.04 -4.17
N ALA A 165 -9.71 -3.93 -3.65
CA ALA A 165 -9.66 -4.22 -2.22
C ALA A 165 -9.29 -2.96 -1.41
N PHE A 166 -8.28 -2.21 -1.87
CA PHE A 166 -7.89 -0.95 -1.21
C PHE A 166 -9.03 0.08 -1.17
N ILE A 167 -9.78 0.21 -2.27
CA ILE A 167 -10.91 1.13 -2.37
C ILE A 167 -11.99 0.75 -1.36
N ASP A 168 -12.41 -0.52 -1.35
CA ASP A 168 -13.44 -1.02 -0.45
C ASP A 168 -13.03 -0.88 1.02
N LEU A 169 -11.78 -1.26 1.35
CA LEU A 169 -11.24 -1.13 2.70
C LEU A 169 -11.23 0.33 3.18
N ARG A 170 -10.83 1.28 2.32
CA ARG A 170 -10.81 2.70 2.66
C ARG A 170 -12.19 3.28 2.98
N TYR A 171 -13.25 2.73 2.40
CA TYR A 171 -14.61 3.18 2.69
C TYR A 171 -15.18 2.56 3.97
N ARG A 172 -14.66 1.40 4.41
CA ARG A 172 -15.19 0.64 5.54
C ARG A 172 -14.40 0.83 6.83
N TYR A 173 -13.09 1.02 6.71
CA TYR A 173 -12.18 1.02 7.84
C TYR A 173 -11.41 2.34 7.93
N LYS A 174 -11.11 2.75 9.16
CA LYS A 174 -10.22 3.90 9.41
C LYS A 174 -8.78 3.51 9.10
N TYR A 175 -7.92 4.49 8.87
CA TYR A 175 -6.48 4.23 8.85
C TYR A 175 -5.97 3.95 10.26
N ARG A 176 -5.14 2.91 10.39
CA ARG A 176 -4.47 2.58 11.64
C ARG A 176 -3.45 3.65 11.99
N GLU A 177 -3.37 4.01 13.27
CA GLU A 177 -2.38 4.97 13.75
C GLU A 177 -0.99 4.34 13.83
N LEU A 178 -0.21 4.44 12.74
CA LEU A 178 1.10 3.79 12.63
C LEU A 178 2.16 4.33 13.61
N GLU A 179 1.93 5.47 14.26
CA GLU A 179 2.80 6.00 15.31
C GLU A 179 2.67 5.20 16.62
N LYS A 180 1.50 4.60 16.86
CA LYS A 180 1.23 3.73 18.02
C LYS A 180 1.69 2.30 17.81
N VAL A 181 1.96 1.92 16.55
CA VAL A 181 2.57 0.65 16.17
C VAL A 181 4.06 0.70 16.53
N ASN A 182 4.36 0.48 17.82
CA ASN A 182 5.68 0.63 18.41
C ASN A 182 6.72 -0.25 17.68
N LEU A 183 7.84 0.36 17.28
CA LEU A 183 9.03 -0.31 16.73
C LEU A 183 9.95 -0.89 17.83
N ARG A 184 9.44 -1.09 19.06
CA ARG A 184 10.25 -1.57 20.18
C ARG A 184 10.48 -3.08 20.09
#